data_AF-A0A349LWY0-F1
#
_entry.id   AF-A0A349LWY0-F1
#
_cell.length_a   1.000
_cell.length_b   1.000
_cell.length_c   1.000
_cell.angle_alpha   90.00
_cell.angle_beta   90.00
_cell.angle_gamma   90.00
#
_symmetry.space_group_name_H-M   'P 1'
#
loop_
_entity.id
_entity.type
_entity.pdbx_description
1 polymer ?
#
loop_
_entity_poly.entity_id
_entity_poly.type
_entity_poly.pdbx_seq_one_letter_code
_entity_poly.pdbx_strand_id
1 'polypeptide(L)'
;MSASVWRVLFFSALFVASWGFLKDVSGIPSTWMPNDKVMHVLIFLVLTGLFRTAFQTKWWLPVILMAVYGALIEVLQGMTPVRSADPMDWLADMTGVLLAMLIWPKVQPWLTKTAG
;
A
#
# COMPACT_ATOMS: atom_id res chain seq x y z
N MET A 1 -15.35 15.22 3.19
CA MET A 1 -14.38 15.03 2.08
C MET A 1 -15.06 14.25 0.99
N SER A 2 -15.08 14.78 -0.24
CA SER A 2 -15.74 14.10 -1.35
C SER A 2 -14.98 12.85 -1.79
N ALA A 3 -15.66 11.92 -2.45
CA ALA A 3 -15.05 10.72 -3.00
C ALA A 3 -13.87 11.04 -3.94
N SER A 4 -13.93 12.16 -4.66
CA SER A 4 -12.86 12.62 -5.54
C SER A 4 -11.56 12.89 -4.79
N VAL A 5 -11.63 13.46 -3.58
CA VAL A 5 -10.42 13.73 -2.78
C VAL A 5 -9.76 12.42 -2.34
N TRP A 6 -10.54 11.44 -1.88
CA TRP A 6 -10.00 10.13 -1.51
C TRP A 6 -9.37 9.38 -2.69
N ARG A 7 -9.95 9.51 -3.89
CA ARG A 7 -9.36 8.95 -5.11
C ARG A 7 -8.03 9.61 -5.46
N VAL A 8 -7.95 10.94 -5.38
CA VAL A 8 -6.69 11.66 -5.58
C VAL A 8 -5.64 11.21 -4.57
N LEU A 9 -6.00 11.13 -3.29
CA LEU A 9 -5.09 10.63 -2.24
C LEU A 9 -4.62 9.21 -2.52
N PHE A 10 -5.51 8.31 -2.94
CA PHE A 10 -5.17 6.95 -3.31
C PHE A 10 -4.18 6.91 -4.48
N PHE A 11 -4.46 7.60 -5.59
CA PHE A 11 -3.58 7.58 -6.77
C PHE A 11 -2.24 8.24 -6.48
N SER A 12 -2.21 9.33 -5.71
CA SER A 12 -0.96 9.96 -5.27
C SER A 12 -0.14 9.02 -4.39
N ALA A 13 -0.77 8.35 -3.43
CA ALA A 13 -0.10 7.39 -2.57
C ALA A 13 0.43 6.18 -3.38
N LEU A 14 -0.36 5.66 -4.33
CA LEU A 14 0.03 4.56 -5.20
C LEU A 14 1.25 4.93 -6.05
N PHE A 15 1.26 6.13 -6.61
CA PHE A 15 2.38 6.65 -7.39
C PHE A 15 3.65 6.78 -6.54
N VAL A 16 3.54 7.40 -5.37
CA VAL A 16 4.67 7.58 -4.43
C VAL A 16 5.21 6.24 -3.96
N ALA A 17 4.33 5.29 -3.63
CA ALA A 17 4.72 3.93 -3.23
C ALA A 17 5.43 3.19 -4.37
N SER A 18 4.88 3.21 -5.58
CA SER A 18 5.49 2.57 -6.77
C SER A 18 6.90 3.12 -7.03
N TRP A 19 7.04 4.45 -6.97
CA TRP A 19 8.33 5.11 -7.11
C TRP A 19 9.30 4.71 -5.99
N GLY A 20 8.81 4.65 -4.75
CA GLY A 20 9.61 4.24 -3.59
C GLY A 20 10.15 2.82 -3.69
N PHE A 21 9.31 1.86 -4.12
CA PHE A 21 9.70 0.46 -4.22
C PHE A 21 10.75 0.19 -5.32
N LEU A 22 10.75 0.96 -6.40
CA LEU A 22 11.66 0.77 -7.53
C LEU A 22 12.94 1.61 -7.43
N LYS A 23 12.97 2.62 -6.55
CA LYS A 23 14.12 3.51 -6.41
C LYS A 23 15.20 2.89 -5.53
N ASP A 24 16.46 3.15 -5.89
CA ASP A 24 17.58 2.86 -5.00
C ASP A 24 17.49 3.69 -3.71
N VAL A 25 17.44 2.99 -2.59
CA VAL A 25 17.37 3.57 -1.24
C VAL A 25 18.62 3.23 -0.41
N SER A 26 19.65 2.64 -1.01
CA SER A 26 20.93 2.29 -0.37
C SER A 26 21.67 3.49 0.24
N GLY A 27 21.39 4.71 -0.21
CA GLY A 27 21.96 5.95 0.33
C GLY A 27 21.18 6.57 1.49
N ILE A 28 20.03 6.00 1.90
CA ILE A 28 19.23 6.52 3.01
C ILE A 28 19.76 5.92 4.32
N PRO A 29 20.01 6.73 5.38
CA PRO A 29 20.45 6.20 6.65
C PRO A 29 19.46 5.17 7.19
N SER A 30 19.94 4.02 7.65
CA SER A 30 19.11 2.90 8.13
C SER A 30 18.18 3.27 9.30
N THR A 31 18.46 4.36 10.01
CA THR A 31 17.59 4.92 11.06
C THR A 31 16.33 5.58 10.52
N TRP A 32 16.36 6.08 9.28
CA TRP A 32 15.21 6.69 8.59
C TRP A 32 14.38 5.66 7.83
N MET A 33 14.92 4.47 7.60
CA MET A 33 14.25 3.37 6.92
C MET A 33 14.16 2.15 7.85
N PRO A 34 13.14 2.10 8.72
CA PRO A 34 12.77 0.89 9.44
C PRO A 34 12.75 -0.35 8.54
N ASN A 35 12.90 -1.52 9.15
CA ASN A 35 12.87 -2.83 8.50
C ASN A 35 11.94 -2.85 7.28
N ASP A 36 12.50 -3.16 6.11
CA ASP A 36 11.85 -3.10 4.79
C ASP A 36 10.47 -3.79 4.80
N LYS A 37 10.35 -4.94 5.48
CA LYS A 37 9.09 -5.69 5.62
C LYS A 37 8.02 -4.94 6.40
N VAL A 38 8.42 -4.16 7.40
CA VAL A 38 7.48 -3.30 8.14
C VAL A 38 6.98 -2.18 7.23
N MET A 39 7.82 -1.64 6.36
CA MET A 39 7.40 -0.65 5.37
C MET A 39 6.42 -1.22 4.36
N HIS A 40 6.69 -2.41 3.83
CA HIS A 40 5.75 -3.14 2.97
C HIS A 40 4.37 -3.29 3.63
N VAL A 41 4.32 -3.78 4.88
CA VAL A 41 3.07 -3.90 5.66
C VAL A 41 2.37 -2.55 5.80
N LEU A 42 3.07 -1.50 6.20
CA LEU A 42 2.48 -0.18 6.44
C LEU A 42 1.97 0.49 5.16
N ILE A 43 2.75 0.43 4.08
CA ILE A 43 2.37 1.00 2.78
C ILE A 43 1.12 0.30 2.25
N PHE A 44 1.09 -1.03 2.26
CA PHE A 44 -0.07 -1.78 1.78
C PHE A 44 -1.28 -1.63 2.68
N LEU A 45 -1.09 -1.45 3.99
CA LEU A 45 -2.18 -1.12 4.91
C LEU A 45 -2.82 0.22 4.52
N VAL A 46 -2.01 1.26 4.30
CA VAL A 46 -2.51 2.60 3.92
C VAL A 46 -3.14 2.58 2.53
N LEU A 47 -2.50 1.98 1.53
CA LEU A 47 -3.04 1.89 0.17
C LEU A 47 -4.39 1.17 0.13
N THR A 48 -4.49 0.03 0.82
CA THR A 48 -5.74 -0.75 0.89
C THR A 48 -6.83 0.05 1.60
N GLY A 49 -6.48 0.75 2.68
CA GLY A 49 -7.40 1.63 3.39
C GLY A 49 -7.91 2.78 2.52
N LEU A 50 -7.00 3.50 1.87
CA LEU A 50 -7.35 4.58 0.93
C LEU A 50 -8.25 4.07 -0.19
N PHE A 51 -7.96 2.89 -0.75
CA PHE A 51 -8.82 2.26 -1.76
C PHE A 51 -10.23 1.99 -1.21
N ARG A 52 -10.34 1.38 -0.02
CA ARG A 52 -11.64 1.10 0.64
C ARG A 52 -12.45 2.37 0.92
N THR A 53 -11.80 3.48 1.23
CA THR A 53 -12.50 4.77 1.42
C THR A 53 -12.86 5.43 0.10
N ALA A 54 -11.98 5.36 -0.90
CA ALA A 54 -12.15 6.02 -2.20
C ALA A 54 -13.18 5.34 -3.11
N PHE A 55 -13.35 4.02 -2.97
CA PHE A 55 -14.18 3.21 -3.85
C PHE A 55 -15.14 2.32 -3.05
N GLN A 56 -16.45 2.44 -3.33
CA GLN A 56 -17.47 1.55 -2.79
C GLN A 56 -17.55 0.27 -3.61
N THR A 57 -16.66 -0.68 -3.34
CA THR A 57 -16.57 -1.95 -4.06
C THR A 57 -16.89 -3.14 -3.15
N LYS A 58 -17.04 -4.32 -3.77
CA LYS A 58 -17.10 -5.60 -3.05
C LYS A 58 -15.87 -5.76 -2.15
N TRP A 59 -16.03 -6.46 -1.03
CA TRP A 59 -15.01 -6.60 0.00
C TRP A 59 -13.73 -7.31 -0.48
N TRP A 60 -13.84 -8.23 -1.43
CA TRP A 60 -12.70 -9.00 -1.95
C TRP A 60 -11.87 -8.27 -3.00
N LEU A 61 -12.42 -7.25 -3.66
CA LEU A 61 -11.76 -6.58 -4.79
C LEU A 61 -10.44 -5.87 -4.41
N PRO A 62 -10.36 -5.11 -3.29
CA PRO A 62 -9.11 -4.51 -2.83
C PRO A 62 -8.02 -5.55 -2.57
N VAL A 63 -8.40 -6.72 -2.03
CA VAL A 63 -7.47 -7.81 -1.73
C VAL A 63 -6.82 -8.31 -3.01
N ILE A 64 -7.62 -8.61 -4.03
CA ILE A 64 -7.12 -9.11 -5.32
C ILE A 64 -6.26 -8.05 -6.01
N LEU A 65 -6.72 -6.81 -6.08
CA LEU A 65 -5.99 -5.74 -6.77
C LEU A 65 -4.63 -5.45 -6.10
N MET A 66 -4.60 -5.38 -4.77
CA MET A 66 -3.36 -5.15 -4.04
C MET A 66 -2.43 -6.36 -4.12
N ALA A 67 -2.96 -7.59 -4.07
CA ALA A 67 -2.15 -8.80 -4.25
C ALA A 67 -1.46 -8.85 -5.63
N VAL A 68 -2.20 -8.52 -6.70
CA VAL A 68 -1.68 -8.43 -8.06
C VAL A 68 -0.65 -7.29 -8.17
N TYR A 69 -0.94 -6.13 -7.56
CA TYR A 69 -0.02 -5.00 -7.55
C TYR A 69 1.30 -5.32 -6.84
N GLY A 70 1.26 -5.91 -5.64
CA GLY A 70 2.47 -6.34 -4.92
C GLY A 70 3.29 -7.36 -5.72
N ALA A 71 2.62 -8.36 -6.31
CA ALA A 71 3.31 -9.36 -7.14
C ALA A 71 3.97 -8.73 -8.38
N LEU A 72 3.33 -7.71 -8.97
CA LEU A 72 3.89 -6.98 -10.08
C LEU A 72 5.09 -6.14 -9.66
N ILE A 73 5.04 -5.48 -8.50
CA ILE A 73 6.18 -4.73 -7.95
C ILE A 73 7.37 -5.66 -7.68
N GLU A 74 7.14 -6.82 -7.08
CA GLU A 74 8.15 -7.86 -6.83
C GLU A 74 8.87 -8.28 -8.12
N VAL A 75 8.09 -8.57 -9.17
CA VAL A 75 8.63 -8.92 -10.50
C VAL A 75 9.43 -7.77 -11.09
N LEU A 76 8.91 -6.54 -11.01
CA LEU A 76 9.60 -5.36 -11.52
C LEU A 76 10.90 -5.08 -10.76
N GLN A 77 10.91 -5.25 -9.44
CA GLN A 77 12.12 -5.14 -8.62
C GLN A 77 13.17 -6.16 -9.06
N GLY A 78 12.78 -7.42 -9.29
CA GLY A 78 13.68 -8.45 -9.84
C GLY A 78 14.21 -8.17 -11.25
N MET A 79 13.58 -7.27 -12.01
CA MET A 79 14.08 -6.79 -13.30
C MET A 79 15.00 -5.57 -13.19
N THR A 80 15.07 -4.93 -12.02
CA THR A 80 15.99 -3.82 -11.78
C THR A 80 17.35 -4.34 -11.30
N PRO A 81 18.48 -3.73 -11.73
CA PRO A 81 19.81 -4.13 -11.27
C PRO A 81 20.11 -3.67 -9.82
N VAL A 82 19.20 -2.91 -9.21
CA VAL A 82 19.39 -2.22 -7.93
C VAL A 82 18.77 -2.99 -6.77
N ARG A 83 17.70 -3.74 -7.02
CA ARG A 83 16.95 -4.53 -6.02
C ARG A 83 16.83 -5.97 -6.47
N SER A 84 16.83 -6.90 -5.51
CA SER A 84 16.45 -8.29 -5.74
C SER A 84 15.00 -8.50 -5.35
N ALA A 85 14.27 -9.34 -6.09
CA ALA A 85 12.99 -9.85 -5.63
C ALA A 85 13.18 -10.75 -4.39
N ASP A 86 12.43 -10.50 -3.32
CA ASP A 86 12.24 -11.37 -2.15
C ASP A 86 10.73 -11.66 -1.99
N PRO A 87 10.26 -12.89 -2.27
CA PRO A 87 8.86 -13.28 -2.08
C PRO A 87 8.29 -13.03 -0.67
N MET A 88 9.14 -12.80 0.34
CA MET A 88 8.70 -12.39 1.67
C MET A 88 8.19 -10.94 1.72
N ASP A 89 8.58 -10.09 0.79
CA ASP A 89 8.08 -8.72 0.65
C ASP A 89 6.63 -8.75 0.15
N TRP A 90 6.33 -9.60 -0.85
CA TRP A 90 4.94 -9.89 -1.22
C TRP A 90 4.09 -10.44 -0.06
N LEU A 91 4.66 -11.29 0.81
CA LEU A 91 3.95 -11.78 1.98
C LEU A 91 3.69 -10.65 3.00
N ALA A 92 4.65 -9.74 3.16
CA ALA A 92 4.52 -8.55 3.99
C ALA A 92 3.42 -7.62 3.45
N ASP A 93 3.35 -7.42 2.13
CA ASP A 93 2.27 -6.68 1.46
C ASP A 93 0.91 -7.28 1.80
N MET A 94 0.76 -8.60 1.62
CA MET A 94 -0.49 -9.30 1.91
C MET A 94 -0.89 -9.19 3.38
N THR A 95 0.07 -9.19 4.29
CA THR A 95 -0.17 -8.96 5.71
C THR A 95 -0.75 -7.55 5.94
N GLY A 96 -0.18 -6.53 5.29
CA GLY A 96 -0.71 -5.15 5.32
C GLY A 96 -2.14 -5.04 4.77
N VAL A 97 -2.42 -5.70 3.65
CA VAL A 97 -3.75 -5.78 3.04
C VAL A 97 -4.77 -6.38 4.00
N LEU A 98 -4.45 -7.52 4.63
CA LEU A 98 -5.35 -8.20 5.57
C LEU A 98 -5.60 -7.35 6.82
N LEU A 99 -4.56 -6.70 7.35
CA LEU A 99 -4.68 -5.79 8.48
C LEU A 99 -5.60 -4.61 8.14
N ALA A 100 -5.44 -4.00 6.97
CA ALA A 100 -6.34 -2.95 6.52
C ALA A 100 -7.79 -3.46 6.42
N MET A 101 -8.01 -4.62 5.82
CA MET A 101 -9.37 -5.20 5.72
C MET A 101 -10.03 -5.42 7.08
N LEU A 102 -9.26 -5.73 8.13
CA LEU A 102 -9.75 -5.92 9.50
C LEU A 102 -10.00 -4.59 10.24
N ILE A 103 -9.08 -3.63 10.08
CA ILE A 103 -9.07 -2.37 10.85
C ILE A 103 -9.99 -1.33 10.20
N TRP A 104 -9.96 -1.24 8.87
CA TRP A 104 -10.57 -0.13 8.13
C TRP A 104 -12.08 0.00 8.28
N PRO A 105 -12.89 -1.09 8.37
CA PRO A 105 -14.32 -0.97 8.66
C PRO A 105 -14.62 -0.24 9.98
N LYS A 106 -13.71 -0.29 10.95
CA LYS A 106 -13.83 0.41 12.24
C LYS A 106 -13.36 1.87 12.16
N VAL A 107 -12.38 2.15 11.31
CA VAL A 107 -11.75 3.48 11.15
C VAL A 107 -12.53 4.37 10.17
N GLN A 108 -13.04 3.79 9.08
CA GLN A 108 -13.75 4.48 8.01
C GLN A 108 -14.88 5.40 8.50
N PRO A 109 -15.75 5.00 9.47
CA PRO A 109 -16.80 5.87 9.98
C PRO A 109 -16.26 7.17 10.60
N TRP A 110 -15.09 7.15 11.22
CA TRP A 110 -14.47 8.33 11.84
C TRP A 110 -13.90 9.27 10.78
N LEU A 111 -13.27 8.71 9.74
CA LEU A 111 -12.68 9.47 8.63
C LEU A 111 -13.73 10.18 7.78
N THR A 112 -14.92 9.60 7.66
CA THR A 112 -16.01 10.20 6.87
C THR A 112 -16.91 11.11 7.71
N LYS A 113 -17.02 10.89 9.03
CA LYS A 113 -17.84 11.73 9.94
C LYS A 113 -17.24 13.10 10.23
N THR A 114 -15.93 13.24 10.31
CA THR A 114 -15.26 14.53 10.58
C THR A 114 -15.31 15.51 9.41
N ALA A 115 -15.97 15.13 8.33
CA ALA A 115 -15.85 15.78 7.03
C ALA A 115 -17.18 16.26 6.44
N GLY A 116 -18.23 16.30 7.27
CA GLY A 116 -19.53 16.91 7.05
C GLY A 116 -19.98 17.64 8.31
#